data_AF-A0A139CZN9-F1
#
_entry.id   AF-A0A139CZN9-F1
#
_cell.length_a   1.000
_cell.length_b   1.000
_cell.length_c   1.000
_cell.angle_alpha   90.00
_cell.angle_beta   90.00
_cell.angle_gamma   90.00
#
_symmetry.space_group_name_H-M   'P 1'
#
loop_
_entity.id
_entity.type
_entity.pdbx_description
1 polymer ?
#
loop_
_entity_poly.entity_id
_entity_poly.type
_entity_poly.pdbx_seq_one_letter_code
_entity_poly.pdbx_strand_id
1 'polypeptide(L)'
;MLVREGLPVRELKADRDKVTRALPAAARMEAGAVYFMHGSWLADFEDELLSFPTGAHDDQVDTLSYAAQMTVKQRTDKLDLSALIKTRAR
;
A
#
# COMPACT_ATOMS: atom_id res chain seq x y z
N MET A 1 -0.94 -21.60 -2.41
CA MET A 1 -0.99 -22.27 -3.73
C MET A 1 -0.13 -21.55 -4.77
N LEU A 2 -0.08 -20.21 -4.82
CA LEU A 2 0.75 -19.45 -5.77
C LEU A 2 2.29 -19.58 -5.59
N VAL A 3 2.78 -19.63 -4.36
CA VAL A 3 4.22 -19.78 -4.07
C VAL A 3 4.77 -21.14 -4.53
N ARG A 4 3.92 -22.18 -4.52
CA ARG A 4 4.30 -23.53 -4.98
C ARG A 4 4.44 -23.61 -6.51
N GLU A 5 3.85 -22.65 -7.23
CA GLU A 5 3.94 -22.52 -8.68
C GLU A 5 5.12 -21.63 -9.11
N GLY A 6 5.96 -21.17 -8.17
CA GLY A 6 7.14 -20.34 -8.45
C GLY A 6 6.85 -18.87 -8.72
N LEU A 7 5.62 -18.42 -8.49
CA LEU A 7 5.24 -17.01 -8.69
C LEU A 7 5.80 -16.13 -7.56
N PRO A 8 6.32 -14.92 -7.87
CA PRO A 8 6.89 -14.00 -6.90
C PRO A 8 5.78 -13.29 -6.10
N VAL A 9 5.12 -14.03 -5.22
CA VAL A 9 4.02 -13.53 -4.39
C VAL A 9 4.50 -13.31 -2.96
N ARG A 10 4.11 -12.17 -2.37
CA ARG A 10 4.35 -11.86 -0.97
C ARG A 10 3.02 -11.80 -0.24
N GLU A 11 2.89 -12.57 0.85
CA GLU A 11 1.74 -12.48 1.73
C GLU A 11 1.72 -11.13 2.45
N LEU A 12 0.55 -10.49 2.49
CA LEU A 12 0.30 -9.29 3.26
C LEU A 12 -0.46 -9.69 4.53
N LYS A 13 0.16 -9.50 5.70
CA LYS A 13 -0.51 -9.73 6.98
C LYS A 13 -1.49 -8.61 7.27
N ALA A 14 -2.72 -8.97 7.62
CA ALA A 14 -3.69 -8.09 8.25
C ALA A 14 -3.30 -7.93 9.73
N ASP A 15 -2.69 -6.80 10.11
CA ASP A 15 -2.31 -6.52 11.51
C ASP A 15 -3.35 -5.67 12.26
N ARG A 16 -4.13 -4.88 11.53
CA ARG A 16 -5.12 -3.92 12.04
C ARG A 16 -6.50 -4.15 11.44
N ASP A 17 -7.52 -3.60 12.09
CA ASP A 17 -8.89 -3.55 11.55
C ASP A 17 -8.92 -2.80 10.20
N LYS A 18 -9.94 -3.09 9.39
CA LYS A 18 -10.05 -2.59 8.01
C LYS A 18 -10.07 -1.05 7.96
N VAL A 19 -10.74 -0.40 8.90
CA VAL A 19 -10.85 1.07 8.94
C VAL A 19 -9.48 1.70 9.18
N THR A 20 -8.77 1.23 10.21
CA THR A 20 -7.42 1.72 10.50
C THR A 20 -6.47 1.48 9.33
N ARG A 21 -6.64 0.37 8.60
CA ARG A 21 -5.83 0.03 7.43
C ARG A 21 -6.02 1.01 6.27
N ALA A 22 -7.22 1.56 6.11
CA ALA A 22 -7.57 2.49 5.04
C ALA A 22 -7.12 3.95 5.28
N LEU A 23 -6.82 4.32 6.53
CA LEU A 23 -6.41 5.70 6.87
C LEU A 23 -5.24 6.24 6.03
N PRO A 24 -4.17 5.49 5.72
CA PRO A 24 -3.09 5.97 4.86
C PRO A 24 -3.54 6.25 3.42
N ALA A 25 -4.52 5.50 2.90
CA ALA A 25 -5.08 5.75 1.58
C ALA A 25 -5.90 7.05 1.59
N ALA A 26 -6.80 7.21 2.57
CA ALA A 26 -7.59 8.42 2.74
C ALA A 26 -6.70 9.67 2.86
N ALA A 27 -5.66 9.63 3.70
CA ALA A 27 -4.73 10.75 3.86
C ALA A 27 -4.02 11.14 2.56
N ARG A 28 -3.70 10.17 1.68
CA ARG A 28 -3.08 10.45 0.38
C ARG A 28 -4.07 10.99 -0.64
N MET A 29 -5.32 10.54 -0.60
CA MET A 29 -6.39 11.08 -1.44
C MET A 29 -6.65 12.55 -1.08
N GLU A 30 -6.80 12.86 0.21
CA GLU A 30 -6.94 14.24 0.71
C GLU A 30 -5.75 15.14 0.31
N ALA A 31 -4.54 14.57 0.26
CA ALA A 31 -3.33 15.27 -0.19
C ALA A 31 -3.22 15.43 -1.72
N GLY A 32 -4.19 14.93 -2.51
CA GLY A 32 -4.13 14.96 -3.98
C GLY A 32 -3.04 14.07 -4.58
N ALA A 33 -2.61 13.04 -3.86
CA ALA A 33 -1.54 12.12 -4.26
C ALA A 33 -2.04 10.82 -4.90
N VAL A 34 -3.35 10.67 -5.09
CA VAL A 34 -3.99 9.51 -5.72
C VAL A 34 -4.77 9.99 -6.94
N TYR A 35 -4.60 9.29 -8.06
CA TYR A 35 -5.23 9.62 -9.34
C TYR A 35 -5.91 8.38 -9.89
N PHE A 36 -7.14 8.52 -10.34
CA PHE A 36 -7.89 7.44 -10.97
C PHE A 36 -7.87 7.59 -12.48
N MET A 37 -7.65 6.48 -13.19
CA MET A 37 -7.80 6.46 -14.63
C MET A 37 -9.29 6.37 -14.96
N HIS A 38 -9.73 7.11 -15.98
CA HIS A 38 -11.10 7.00 -16.43
C HIS A 38 -11.35 5.61 -17.03
N GLY A 39 -12.36 4.91 -16.52
CA GLY A 39 -12.78 3.62 -17.03
C GLY A 39 -14.20 3.27 -16.58
N SER A 40 -14.81 2.25 -17.18
CA SER A 40 -16.15 1.80 -16.80
C SER A 40 -16.24 1.27 -15.37
N TRP A 41 -15.11 0.86 -14.79
CA TRP A 41 -14.99 0.37 -13.42
C TRP A 41 -14.94 1.48 -12.37
N LEU A 42 -14.74 2.74 -12.78
CA LEU A 42 -14.47 3.83 -11.84
C LEU A 42 -15.67 4.15 -10.94
N ALA A 43 -16.88 4.15 -11.51
CA ALA A 43 -18.09 4.42 -10.74
C ALA A 43 -18.31 3.38 -9.63
N ASP A 44 -18.19 2.09 -9.97
CA ASP A 44 -18.32 0.99 -8.99
C ASP A 44 -17.26 1.08 -7.88
N PHE A 45 -16.03 1.50 -8.24
CA PHE A 45 -14.95 1.69 -7.28
C PHE A 45 -15.21 2.88 -6.35
N GLU A 46 -15.66 4.01 -6.90
CA GLU A 46 -16.01 5.20 -6.12
C GLU A 46 -17.18 4.93 -5.18
N ASP A 47 -18.20 4.20 -5.63
CA ASP A 47 -19.34 3.78 -4.81
C ASP A 47 -18.88 2.92 -3.62
N GLU A 48 -17.93 2.00 -3.83
CA GLU A 48 -17.35 1.21 -2.74
C GLU A 48 -16.57 2.10 -1.75
N LEU A 49 -15.73 3.01 -2.25
CA LEU A 49 -14.97 3.95 -1.40
C LEU A 49 -15.88 4.82 -0.54
N LEU A 50 -16.99 5.31 -1.11
CA LEU A 50 -17.95 6.18 -0.43
C LEU A 50 -18.84 5.42 0.55
N SER A 51 -19.09 4.13 0.31
CA SER A 51 -19.93 3.28 1.16
C SER A 51 -19.16 2.63 2.32
N PHE A 52 -17.83 2.63 2.25
CA PHE A 52 -16.97 2.08 3.29
C PHE A 52 -17.10 2.85 4.62
N PRO A 53 -17.13 2.18 5.79
CA PRO A 53 -16.93 0.74 6.03
C PRO A 53 -18.22 -0.08 6.10
N THR A 54 -19.36 0.51 5.75
CA THR A 54 -20.68 -0.12 5.92
C THR A 54 -21.23 -0.81 4.67
N GLY A 55 -20.56 -0.63 3.53
CA GLY A 55 -20.92 -1.24 2.26
C GLY A 55 -20.88 -2.77 2.29
N ALA A 56 -21.56 -3.39 1.34
CA ALA A 56 -21.55 -4.85 1.18
C ALA A 56 -20.19 -5.38 0.66
N HIS A 57 -19.38 -4.49 0.09
CA HIS A 57 -18.08 -4.79 -0.51
C HIS A 57 -17.01 -3.90 0.12
N ASP A 58 -15.81 -4.45 0.26
CA ASP A 58 -14.64 -3.77 0.82
C ASP A 58 -13.31 -4.25 0.25
N ASP A 59 -13.35 -5.10 -0.79
CA ASP A 59 -12.17 -5.71 -1.39
C ASP A 59 -11.34 -4.73 -2.23
N GLN A 60 -11.99 -3.78 -2.89
CA GLN A 60 -11.29 -2.72 -3.63
C GLN A 60 -10.69 -1.71 -2.64
N VAL A 61 -11.41 -1.37 -1.57
CA VAL A 61 -10.90 -0.52 -0.48
C VAL A 61 -9.70 -1.19 0.21
N ASP A 62 -9.78 -2.50 0.51
CA ASP A 62 -8.69 -3.27 1.11
C ASP A 62 -7.45 -3.26 0.21
N THR A 63 -7.63 -3.43 -1.10
CA THR A 63 -6.54 -3.39 -2.09
C THR A 63 -5.86 -2.03 -2.14
N LEU A 64 -6.63 -0.94 -2.20
CA LEU A 64 -6.10 0.43 -2.17
C LEU A 64 -5.37 0.72 -0.86
N SER A 65 -5.90 0.26 0.26
CA SER A 65 -5.33 0.43 1.60
C SER A 65 -3.92 -0.15 1.68
N TYR A 66 -3.73 -1.38 1.18
CA TYR A 66 -2.41 -2.00 1.14
C TYR A 66 -1.45 -1.30 0.16
N ALA A 67 -1.93 -0.86 -1.00
CA ALA A 67 -1.14 -0.09 -1.95
C ALA A 67 -0.60 1.20 -1.30
N ALA A 68 -1.46 1.94 -0.59
CA ALA A 68 -1.08 3.15 0.13
C ALA A 68 -0.02 2.87 1.20
N GLN A 69 -0.13 1.78 1.96
CA GLN A 69 0.88 1.41 2.95
C GLN A 69 2.23 1.04 2.34
N MET A 70 2.23 0.36 1.19
CA MET A 70 3.47 0.01 0.49
C MET A 70 4.23 1.24 0.01
N THR A 71 3.53 2.31 -0.36
CA THR A 71 4.17 3.57 -0.79
C THR A 71 4.78 4.39 0.36
N VAL A 72 4.40 4.15 1.62
CA VAL A 72 4.98 4.83 2.80
C VAL A 72 6.39 4.30 3.11
N LYS A 73 6.74 3.11 2.59
CA LYS A 73 7.96 2.39 2.98
C LYS A 73 9.12 2.67 2.02
N GLN A 74 9.72 3.86 2.04
CA GLN A 74 11.10 4.08 1.57
C GLN A 74 11.76 5.32 2.22
N ARG A 75 12.47 5.11 3.35
CA ARG A 75 13.77 5.75 3.69
C ARG A 75 14.34 5.17 4.99
N THR A 76 14.66 3.88 5.01
CA THR A 76 15.57 3.31 6.03
C THR A 76 16.46 2.23 5.46
N ASP A 77 16.97 2.43 4.25
CA ASP A 77 18.33 1.98 4.00
C ASP A 77 19.21 2.95 4.78
N LYS A 78 19.52 2.61 6.05
CA LYS A 78 20.70 3.18 6.69
C LYS A 78 21.84 2.90 5.71
N LEU A 79 22.29 3.95 5.02
CA LEU A 79 23.46 3.87 4.16
C LEU A 79 24.60 3.35 5.04
N ASP A 80 24.95 2.08 4.88
CA ASP A 80 26.00 1.45 5.68
C ASP A 80 27.36 1.98 5.21
N LEU A 81 27.73 3.15 5.74
CA LEU A 81 29.00 3.81 5.49
C LEU A 81 30.17 3.15 6.23
N SER A 82 29.94 2.05 6.98
CA SER A 82 31.00 1.31 7.68
C SER A 82 32.08 0.83 6.72
N ALA A 83 31.70 0.50 5.48
CA ALA A 83 32.62 0.11 4.42
C ALA A 83 33.52 1.27 3.95
N LEU A 84 33.05 2.51 4.00
CA LEU A 84 33.79 3.69 3.54
C LEU A 84 34.81 4.18 4.58
N ILE A 85 34.50 3.99 5.87
CA ILE A 85 35.37 4.43 6.99
C ILE A 85 36.60 3.52 7.12
N LYS A 86 36.51 2.23 6.78
CA LYS A 86 37.64 1.28 6.89
C LYS A 86 38.74 1.48 5.84
N THR A 87 38.44 2.13 4.73
CA THR A 87 39.40 2.30 3.61
C THR A 87 40.37 3.46 3.81
N ARG A 88 40.06 4.42 4.71
CA ARG A 88 40.84 5.65 4.88
C ARG A 88 41.97 5.57 5.93
N ALA A 89 42.19 4.37 6.50
CA ALA A 89 43.19 4.13 7.55
C ALA A 89 44.45 3.40 7.02
N ARG A 90 44.85 3.61 5.76
CA ARG A 90 46.13 3.18 5.21
C ARG A 90 46.96 4.38 4.78
#